data_AF-A0A1R3XFR1-F1
#
_entry.id   AF-A0A1R3XFR1-F1
#
_cell.length_a   1.000
_cell.length_b   1.000
_cell.length_c   1.000
_cell.angle_alpha   90.00
_cell.angle_beta   90.00
_cell.angle_gamma   90.00
#
_symmetry.space_group_name_H-M   'P 1'
#
loop_
_entity.id
_entity.type
_entity.pdbx_description
1 polymer ?
#
loop_
_entity_poly.entity_id
_entity_poly.type
_entity_poly.pdbx_seq_one_letter_code
_entity_poly.pdbx_strand_id
1 'polypeptide(L)'
;MAVLLSLSSFYKLRLEDYLFNLICLNLVAALMYVCNYFDILVEYPMSVKYFVSLAVVYILAEPFRKVILKQLRFTLEKFRR
;
A
#
# COMPACT_ATOMS: atom_id res chain seq x y z
N MET A 1 -9.01 -7.11 7.89
CA MET A 1 -8.04 -8.15 7.47
C MET A 1 -8.70 -9.27 6.66
N ALA A 2 -9.79 -9.90 7.13
CA ALA A 2 -10.43 -11.03 6.42
C ALA A 2 -10.99 -10.68 5.01
N VAL A 3 -11.54 -9.47 4.83
CA VAL A 3 -12.13 -9.03 3.55
C VAL A 3 -11.07 -8.87 2.44
N LEU A 4 -9.88 -8.38 2.78
CA LEU A 4 -8.77 -8.23 1.82
C LEU A 4 -8.23 -9.60 1.34
N LEU A 5 -8.15 -10.59 2.23
CA LEU A 5 -7.78 -11.97 1.87
C LEU A 5 -8.83 -12.64 0.97
N SER A 6 -10.12 -12.38 1.20
CA SER A 6 -11.19 -12.88 0.33
C SER A 6 -11.18 -12.21 -1.05
N LEU A 7 -10.82 -10.93 -1.13
CA LEU A 7 -10.64 -10.22 -2.41
C LEU A 7 -9.43 -10.74 -3.19
N SER A 8 -8.34 -11.12 -2.51
CA SER A 8 -7.16 -11.66 -3.18
C SER A 8 -7.41 -13.04 -3.80
N SER A 9 -8.20 -13.89 -3.15
CA SER A 9 -8.60 -15.19 -3.71
C SER A 9 -9.57 -15.02 -4.88
N PHE A 10 -10.50 -14.06 -4.80
CA PHE A 10 -11.46 -13.75 -5.86
C PHE A 10 -10.77 -13.21 -7.13
N TYR A 11 -9.73 -12.39 -6.96
CA TYR A 11 -8.96 -11.80 -8.06
C TYR A 11 -7.79 -12.66 -8.57
N LYS A 12 -7.55 -13.86 -8.01
CA LYS A 12 -6.33 -14.67 -8.26
C LYS A 12 -5.04 -13.84 -8.13
N LEU A 13 -5.02 -12.88 -7.20
CA LEU A 13 -3.84 -12.06 -6.97
C LEU A 13 -2.72 -12.94 -6.41
N ARG A 14 -1.54 -12.89 -7.02
CA ARG A 14 -0.36 -13.53 -6.44
C ARG A 14 -0.12 -12.91 -5.06
N LEU A 15 0.26 -13.75 -4.10
CA LEU A 15 0.45 -13.32 -2.71
C LEU A 15 1.42 -12.14 -2.59
N GLU A 16 2.43 -12.08 -3.47
CA GLU A 16 3.38 -10.96 -3.60
C GLU A 16 2.67 -9.65 -3.97
N ASP A 17 1.83 -9.67 -5.00
CA ASP A 17 1.09 -8.48 -5.46
C ASP A 17 0.09 -8.01 -4.40
N TYR A 18 -0.54 -8.96 -3.70
CA TYR A 18 -1.41 -8.65 -2.57
C TYR A 18 -0.65 -7.93 -1.44
N LEU A 19 0.52 -8.43 -1.05
CA LEU A 19 1.35 -7.83 0.01
C LEU A 19 1.85 -6.45 -0.40
N PHE A 20 2.27 -6.27 -1.65
CA PHE A 20 2.68 -4.97 -2.17
C PHE A 20 1.54 -3.95 -2.14
N ASN A 21 0.34 -4.34 -2.57
CA ASN A 21 -0.83 -3.48 -2.51
C ASN A 21 -1.18 -3.10 -1.06
N LEU A 22 -1.03 -4.03 -0.12
CA LEU A 22 -1.28 -3.81 1.30
C LEU A 22 -0.28 -2.82 1.91
N ILE A 23 0.99 -2.87 1.50
CA ILE A 23 2.01 -1.87 1.86
C ILE A 23 1.63 -0.50 1.30
N CYS A 24 1.27 -0.43 0.02
CA CYS A 24 0.88 0.82 -0.62
C CYS A 24 -0.34 1.45 0.08
N LEU A 25 -1.35 0.64 0.44
CA LEU A 25 -2.51 1.11 1.18
C LEU A 25 -2.16 1.69 2.57
N ASN A 26 -1.23 1.07 3.29
CA ASN A 26 -0.75 1.59 4.57
C ASN A 26 0.05 2.89 4.41
N LEU A 27 0.91 2.96 3.39
CA LEU A 27 1.65 4.19 3.06
C LEU A 27 0.72 5.34 2.69
N VAL A 28 -0.37 5.07 1.97
CA VAL A 28 -1.41 6.08 1.67
C VAL A 28 -2.05 6.59 2.94
N ALA A 29 -2.42 5.71 3.88
CA ALA A 29 -3.00 6.13 5.15
C ALA A 29 -2.02 7.01 5.95
N ALA A 30 -0.74 6.65 5.99
CA ALA A 30 0.30 7.45 6.62
C ALA A 30 0.50 8.80 5.92
N LEU A 31 0.52 8.81 4.58
CA LEU A 31 0.66 10.04 3.79
C LEU A 31 -0.56 10.96 3.99
N MET A 32 -1.77 10.43 4.02
CA MET A 32 -2.98 11.19 4.30
C MET A 32 -2.98 11.78 5.71
N TYR A 33 -2.48 11.04 6.71
CA TYR A 33 -2.30 11.56 8.07
C TYR A 33 -1.34 12.76 8.08
N VAL A 34 -0.21 12.64 7.39
CA VAL A 34 0.77 13.73 7.25
C VAL A 34 0.16 14.92 6.51
N CYS A 35 -0.53 14.70 5.38
CA CYS A 35 -1.18 15.77 4.62
C CYS A 35 -2.23 16.51 5.46
N ASN A 36 -3.03 15.80 6.24
CA ASN A 36 -3.99 16.43 7.15
C ASN A 36 -3.31 17.18 8.30
N TYR A 37 -2.16 16.70 8.82
CA TYR A 37 -1.43 17.38 9.89
C TYR A 37 -0.82 18.73 9.43
N PHE A 38 -0.36 18.80 8.18
CA PHE A 38 0.22 20.02 7.59
C PHE A 38 -0.79 20.89 6.83
N ASP A 39 -2.09 20.60 6.95
CA ASP A 39 -3.17 21.26 6.21
C ASP A 39 -2.95 21.29 4.67
N ILE A 40 -2.26 20.27 4.14
CA ILE A 40 -2.04 20.11 2.70
C ILE A 40 -3.28 19.45 2.09
N LEU A 41 -3.81 20.03 1.00
CA LEU A 41 -5.00 19.56 0.26
C LEU A 41 -6.33 19.65 1.04
N VAL A 42 -6.42 20.38 2.16
CA VAL A 42 -7.60 20.40 3.06
C VAL A 42 -8.93 20.63 2.32
N GLU A 43 -8.93 21.49 1.29
CA GLU A 43 -10.09 21.87 0.49
C GLU A 43 -10.69 20.72 -0.35
N TYR A 44 -9.92 19.66 -0.62
CA TYR A 44 -10.40 18.56 -1.45
C TYR A 44 -11.20 17.52 -0.65
N PRO A 45 -12.24 16.91 -1.25
CA PRO A 45 -12.99 15.83 -0.63
C PRO A 45 -12.07 14.63 -0.35
N MET A 46 -12.36 13.88 0.72
CA MET A 46 -11.52 12.75 1.18
C MET A 46 -11.26 11.70 0.11
N SER A 47 -12.22 11.45 -0.79
CA SER A 47 -12.05 10.54 -1.92
C SER A 47 -10.93 10.99 -2.87
N VAL A 48 -10.88 12.28 -3.20
CA VAL A 48 -9.86 12.85 -4.10
C VAL A 48 -8.48 12.81 -3.43
N LYS A 49 -8.40 13.19 -2.14
CA LYS A 49 -7.16 13.06 -1.35
C LYS A 49 -6.64 11.63 -1.39
N TYR A 50 -7.52 10.67 -1.14
CA TYR A 50 -7.17 9.26 -1.17
C TYR A 50 -6.65 8.80 -2.54
N PHE A 51 -7.33 9.16 -3.63
CA PHE A 51 -6.88 8.80 -4.99
C PHE A 51 -5.53 9.42 -5.35
N VAL A 52 -5.34 10.70 -5.03
CA VAL A 52 -4.07 11.40 -5.29
C VAL A 52 -2.95 10.79 -4.46
N SER A 53 -3.17 10.55 -3.16
CA SER A 53 -2.20 9.87 -2.30
C SER A 53 -1.88 8.46 -2.79
N LEU A 54 -2.89 7.70 -3.24
CA LEU A 54 -2.70 6.38 -3.83
C LEU A 54 -1.83 6.44 -5.08
N ALA A 55 -2.11 7.37 -6.00
CA ALA A 55 -1.32 7.55 -7.21
C ALA A 55 0.15 7.92 -6.89
N VAL A 56 0.35 8.87 -5.97
CA VAL A 56 1.69 9.28 -5.53
C VAL A 56 2.46 8.11 -4.92
N VAL A 57 1.83 7.37 -4.00
CA VAL A 57 2.46 6.22 -3.36
C VAL A 57 2.80 5.12 -4.36
N TYR A 58 1.90 4.81 -5.30
CA TYR A 58 2.18 3.81 -6.34
C TYR A 58 3.33 4.23 -7.25
N ILE A 59 3.32 5.47 -7.76
CA ILE A 59 4.40 5.98 -8.62
C ILE A 59 5.76 5.91 -7.90
N LEU A 60 5.80 6.27 -6.61
CA LEU A 60 7.01 6.23 -5.80
C LEU A 60 7.44 4.79 -5.46
N ALA A 61 6.50 3.88 -5.24
CA ALA A 61 6.78 2.50 -4.84
C ALA A 61 7.08 1.56 -6.02
N GLU A 62 6.54 1.83 -7.21
CA GLU A 62 6.72 1.06 -8.45
C GLU A 62 8.20 0.72 -8.74
N PRO A 63 9.15 1.69 -8.74
CA PRO A 63 10.56 1.38 -9.00
C PRO A 63 11.21 0.48 -7.94
N PHE A 64 10.71 0.52 -6.70
CA PHE A 64 11.23 -0.29 -5.60
C PHE A 64 10.50 -1.62 -5.42
N ARG A 65 9.46 -1.90 -6.21
CA ARG A 65 8.60 -3.09 -6.06
C ARG A 65 9.39 -4.39 -5.94
N LYS A 66 10.37 -4.62 -6.83
CA LYS A 66 11.21 -5.84 -6.79
C LYS A 66 12.04 -5.95 -5.51
N VAL A 67 12.57 -4.83 -5.00
CA VAL A 67 13.39 -4.80 -3.79
C VAL A 67 12.52 -5.03 -2.56
N ILE A 68 11.37 -4.35 -2.48
CA ILE A 68 10.40 -4.49 -1.40
C ILE A 68 9.93 -5.95 -1.32
N LEU A 69 9.51 -6.53 -2.44
CA LEU A 69 9.06 -7.93 -2.48
C LEU A 69 10.17 -8.91 -2.08
N LYS A 70 11.40 -8.69 -2.52
CA LYS A 70 12.55 -9.53 -2.15
C LYS A 70 12.85 -9.46 -0.65
N GLN A 71 12.83 -8.27 -0.06
CA GLN A 71 13.00 -8.10 1.39
C GLN A 71 11.84 -8.74 2.17
N LEU A 72 10.61 -8.60 1.68
CA LEU A 72 9.44 -9.18 2.34
C LEU A 72 9.48 -10.70 2.35
N ARG A 73 9.91 -11.31 1.24
CA ARG A 73 10.12 -12.76 1.16
C ARG A 73 11.18 -13.22 2.15
N PHE A 74 12.30 -12.51 2.23
CA PHE A 74 13.37 -12.82 3.19
C PHE A 74 12.90 -12.70 4.64
N THR A 75 12.13 -11.67 4.97
CA THR A 75 11.55 -11.49 6.30
C THR A 75 10.54 -12.59 6.64
N LEU A 76 9.65 -12.95 5.71
CA LEU A 76 8.68 -14.03 5.91
C LEU A 76 9.37 -15.40 6.08
N GLU A 77 10.43 -15.67 5.32
CA GLU A 77 11.24 -16.87 5.47
C GLU A 77 11.95 -16.91 6.83
N LYS A 78 12.43 -15.76 7.32
CA LYS A 78 13.06 -15.63 8.65
C LYS A 78 12.07 -15.85 9.80
N PHE A 79 10.82 -15.41 9.66
CA PHE A 79 9.76 -15.64 10.66
C PHE A 79 9.18 -17.07 10.64
N ARG A 80 9.44 -17.84 9.58
CA ARG A 80 8.95 -19.22 9.44
C ARG A 80 9.91 -20.28 10.03
N ARG A 81 11.18 -19.93 10.29
CA ARG A 81 12.12 -20.77 11.04
C ARG A 81 12.03 -20.47 12.53
#